data_AF-A0A9P6MCG0-F1
#
_entry.id   AF-A0A9P6MCG0-F1
#
_cell.length_a   1.000
_cell.length_b   1.000
_cell.length_c   1.000
_cell.angle_alpha   90.00
_cell.angle_beta   90.00
_cell.angle_gamma   90.00
#
_symmetry.space_group_name_H-M   'P 1'
#
loop_
_entity.id
_entity.type
_entity.pdbx_description
1 polymer ?
#
loop_
_entity_poly.entity_id
_entity_poly.type
_entity_poly.pdbx_seq_one_letter_code
_entity_poly.pdbx_strand_id
1 'polypeptide(L)'
;IPEDLVGCAKILMMPIEEFKTTVLQAKKIPSTKLTVEVQKILRELLEEKIAGYESNAKDDKALLKQSAETLSVNKRNAIIVRSGEREIVQSVLDKVKKWKPPTPTPAGSSTGKQKGNPKGQHPNKGKKPYQKK
;
A
#
# COMPACT_ATOMS: atom_id res chain seq x y z
N ILE A 1 -1.84 -4.11 3.50
CA ILE A 1 -2.33 -2.81 4.00
C ILE A 1 -2.96 -2.14 2.79
N PRO A 2 -4.17 -1.58 2.90
CA PRO A 2 -4.79 -0.88 1.77
C PRO A 2 -3.87 0.21 1.22
N GLU A 3 -3.74 0.26 -0.10
CA GLU A 3 -2.88 1.22 -0.80
C GLU A 3 -3.29 2.67 -0.54
N ASP A 4 -4.60 2.92 -0.47
CA ASP A 4 -5.16 4.24 -0.18
C ASP A 4 -4.73 4.73 1.21
N LEU A 5 -4.64 3.84 2.20
CA LEU A 5 -4.19 4.18 3.55
C LEU A 5 -2.72 4.60 3.55
N VAL A 6 -1.90 3.98 2.70
CA VAL A 6 -0.50 4.38 2.52
C VAL A 6 -0.41 5.77 1.87
N GLY A 7 -1.22 6.03 0.84
CA GLY A 7 -1.32 7.35 0.21
C GLY A 7 -1.72 8.45 1.21
N CYS A 8 -2.76 8.20 2.02
CA CYS A 8 -3.19 9.10 3.08
C CYS A 8 -2.11 9.33 4.13
N ALA A 9 -1.45 8.27 4.61
CA ALA A 9 -0.37 8.40 5.60
C ALA A 9 0.76 9.30 5.07
N LYS A 10 1.16 9.14 3.80
CA LYS A 10 2.17 9.99 3.19
C LYS A 10 1.76 11.45 3.10
N ILE A 11 0.50 11.71 2.75
CA ILE A 11 -0.04 13.08 2.73
C ILE A 11 0.07 13.72 4.13
N LEU A 12 -0.31 12.98 5.17
CA LEU A 12 -0.27 13.46 6.55
C LEU A 12 1.16 13.65 7.09
N MET A 13 2.13 12.90 6.56
CA MET A 13 3.55 12.99 6.93
C MET A 13 4.33 14.02 6.11
N MET A 14 3.73 14.59 5.07
CA MET A 14 4.39 15.49 4.13
C MET A 14 4.63 16.87 4.77
N PRO A 15 5.79 17.51 4.54
CA PRO A 15 5.97 18.91 4.91
C PRO A 15 4.92 19.81 4.24
N ILE A 16 4.47 20.84 4.95
CA ILE A 16 3.38 21.72 4.51
C ILE A 16 3.62 22.32 3.12
N GLU A 17 4.87 22.67 2.79
CA GLU A 17 5.21 23.26 1.50
C GLU A 17 5.13 22.24 0.34
N GLU A 18 5.54 21.00 0.57
CA GLU A 18 5.39 19.91 -0.40
C GLU A 18 3.91 19.54 -0.58
N PHE A 19 3.11 19.62 0.49
CA PHE A 19 1.67 19.40 0.44
C PHE A 19 0.96 20.44 -0.43
N LYS A 20 1.25 21.72 -0.23
CA LYS A 20 0.66 22.81 -1.02
C LYS A 20 0.94 22.64 -2.51
N THR A 21 2.18 22.30 -2.85
CA THR A 21 2.61 22.16 -4.26
C THR A 21 2.06 20.88 -4.90
N THR A 22 2.15 19.74 -4.21
CA THR A 22 1.78 18.43 -4.78
C THR A 22 0.27 18.17 -4.77
N VAL A 23 -0.37 18.43 -3.63
CA VAL A 23 -1.78 18.06 -3.42
C VAL A 23 -2.72 19.20 -3.82
N LEU A 24 -2.45 20.43 -3.37
CA LEU A 24 -3.37 21.55 -3.64
C LEU A 24 -3.21 22.10 -5.06
N GLN A 25 -1.96 22.40 -5.47
CA GLN A 25 -1.70 23.01 -6.79
C GLN A 25 -1.73 21.97 -7.91
N ALA A 26 -0.97 20.87 -7.76
CA ALA A 26 -0.87 19.86 -8.82
C ALA A 26 -2.02 18.82 -8.81
N LYS A 27 -2.87 18.79 -7.76
CA LYS A 27 -3.97 17.81 -7.59
C LYS A 27 -3.50 16.36 -7.73
N LYS A 28 -2.29 16.05 -7.26
CA LYS A 28 -1.68 14.71 -7.31
C LYS A 28 -1.70 14.06 -5.93
N ILE A 29 -2.00 12.76 -5.91
CA ILE A 29 -1.87 11.93 -4.72
C ILE A 29 -0.47 11.30 -4.72
N PRO A 30 0.26 11.34 -3.61
CA PRO A 30 1.55 10.66 -3.48
C PRO A 30 1.43 9.16 -3.79
N SER A 31 2.53 8.56 -4.28
CA SER A 31 2.59 7.13 -4.61
C SER A 31 2.05 6.26 -3.46
N THR A 32 1.16 5.32 -3.75
CA THR A 32 0.56 4.39 -2.79
C THR A 32 1.50 3.27 -2.35
N LYS A 33 2.72 3.20 -2.93
CA LYS A 33 3.73 2.20 -2.53
C LYS A 33 4.21 2.45 -1.11
N LEU A 34 4.24 1.42 -0.28
CA LEU A 34 4.77 1.51 1.08
C LEU A 34 6.25 1.96 1.06
N THR A 35 6.60 2.94 1.90
CA THR A 35 7.99 3.40 2.09
C THR A 35 8.47 3.02 3.49
N VAL A 36 9.77 3.15 3.72
CA VAL A 36 10.40 2.80 5.02
C VAL A 36 9.84 3.68 6.14
N GLU A 37 9.59 4.96 5.88
CA GLU A 37 9.08 5.92 6.85
C GLU A 37 7.65 5.56 7.27
N VAL A 38 6.77 5.30 6.30
CA VAL A 38 5.38 4.90 6.56
C VAL A 38 5.35 3.53 7.26
N GLN A 39 6.20 2.60 6.85
CA GLN A 39 6.31 1.29 7.49
C GLN A 39 6.72 1.42 8.97
N LYS A 40 7.70 2.28 9.27
CA LYS A 40 8.18 2.52 10.63
C LYS A 40 7.07 3.06 11.53
N ILE A 41 6.35 4.09 11.08
CA ILE A 41 5.25 4.68 11.85
C ILE A 41 4.12 3.67 12.06
N LEU A 42 3.73 2.95 11.00
CA LEU A 42 2.70 1.90 11.14
C LEU A 42 3.12 0.82 12.12
N ARG A 43 4.41 0.44 12.14
CA ARG A 43 4.93 -0.53 13.10
C ARG A 43 4.80 -0.02 14.52
N GLU A 44 5.27 1.19 14.80
CA GLU A 44 5.25 1.80 16.13
C GLU A 44 3.80 1.92 16.64
N LEU A 45 2.89 2.43 15.81
CA LEU A 45 1.47 2.56 16.15
C LEU A 45 0.80 1.21 16.45
N LEU A 46 1.09 0.17 15.65
CA LEU A 46 0.53 -1.16 15.87
C LEU A 46 1.12 -1.84 17.11
N GLU A 47 2.42 -1.63 17.41
CA GLU A 47 3.06 -2.12 18.63
C GLU A 47 2.47 -1.45 19.88
N GLU A 48 2.29 -0.13 19.85
CA GLU A 48 1.61 0.63 20.91
C GLU A 48 0.16 0.14 21.10
N LYS A 49 -0.58 -0.04 20.00
CA LYS A 49 -1.96 -0.53 20.07
C LYS A 49 -2.06 -1.91 20.71
N ILE A 50 -1.10 -2.81 20.46
CA ILE A 50 -1.06 -4.13 21.09
C ILE A 50 -0.73 -4.02 22.58
N ALA A 51 0.21 -3.15 22.94
CA ALA A 51 0.59 -2.92 24.33
C ALA A 51 -0.55 -2.31 25.16
N GLY A 52 -1.45 -1.55 24.53
CA GLY A 52 -2.60 -0.93 25.20
C GLY A 52 -3.75 -1.87 25.56
N TYR A 53 -3.75 -3.14 25.14
CA TYR A 53 -4.79 -4.06 25.59
C TYR A 53 -4.48 -4.64 26.97
N GLU A 54 -5.42 -4.53 27.91
CA GLU A 54 -5.27 -4.94 29.30
C GLU A 54 -5.09 -6.46 29.51
N SER A 55 -5.76 -7.29 28.71
CA SER A 55 -5.65 -8.75 28.79
C SER A 55 -4.55 -9.27 27.86
N ASN A 56 -4.28 -10.58 27.88
CA ASN A 56 -3.55 -11.23 26.79
C ASN A 56 -4.49 -12.19 26.02
N ALA A 57 -4.09 -12.59 24.80
CA ALA A 57 -4.92 -13.42 23.93
C ALA A 57 -5.22 -14.82 24.51
N LYS A 58 -4.38 -15.34 25.41
CA LYS A 58 -4.61 -16.64 26.07
C LYS A 58 -5.69 -16.51 27.14
N ASP A 59 -5.66 -15.42 27.91
CA ASP A 59 -6.64 -15.13 28.95
C ASP A 59 -8.03 -14.96 28.35
N ASP A 60 -8.15 -14.19 27.26
CA ASP A 60 -9.43 -13.98 26.58
C ASP A 60 -10.01 -15.32 26.05
N LYS A 61 -9.17 -16.19 25.51
CA LYS A 61 -9.59 -17.55 25.09
C LYS A 61 -9.97 -18.43 26.27
N ALA A 62 -9.32 -18.29 27.42
CA ALA A 62 -9.68 -19.03 28.63
C ALA A 62 -11.02 -18.56 29.20
N LEU A 63 -11.28 -17.25 29.21
CA LEU A 63 -12.56 -16.67 29.63
C LEU A 63 -13.71 -17.16 28.74
N LEU A 64 -13.51 -17.21 27.42
CA LEU A 64 -14.56 -17.68 26.49
C LEU A 64 -14.92 -19.17 26.65
N LYS A 65 -14.05 -19.98 27.27
CA LYS A 65 -14.35 -21.39 27.58
C LYS A 65 -15.26 -21.56 28.81
N GLN A 66 -15.49 -20.50 29.58
CA GLN A 66 -16.42 -20.56 30.72
C GLN A 66 -17.88 -20.71 30.23
N SER A 67 -18.71 -21.37 31.02
CA SER A 67 -20.09 -21.66 30.66
C SER A 67 -20.91 -20.36 30.49
N ALA A 68 -22.01 -20.44 29.73
CA ALA A 68 -22.92 -19.31 29.53
C ALA A 68 -23.58 -18.82 30.83
N GLU A 69 -23.60 -19.65 31.87
CA GLU A 69 -24.10 -19.28 33.20
C GLU A 69 -23.11 -18.39 33.97
N THR A 70 -21.81 -18.44 33.64
CA THR A 70 -20.76 -17.63 34.29
C THR A 70 -20.56 -16.27 33.62
N LEU A 71 -20.75 -16.19 32.29
CA LEU A 71 -20.55 -14.97 31.51
C LEU A 71 -21.86 -14.48 30.91
N SER A 72 -22.25 -13.26 31.26
CA SER A 72 -23.33 -12.58 30.55
C SER A 72 -23.01 -12.43 29.06
N VAL A 73 -24.05 -12.41 28.23
CA VAL A 73 -23.92 -12.23 26.78
C VAL A 73 -23.08 -11.00 26.43
N ASN A 74 -23.29 -9.89 27.13
CA ASN A 74 -22.53 -8.65 26.90
C ASN A 74 -21.03 -8.82 27.20
N LYS A 75 -20.68 -9.51 28.30
CA LYS A 75 -19.27 -9.79 28.63
C LYS A 75 -18.64 -10.71 27.60
N ARG A 76 -19.35 -11.76 27.18
CA ARG A 76 -18.88 -12.66 26.12
C ARG A 76 -18.64 -11.90 24.82
N ASN A 77 -19.58 -11.07 24.38
CA ASN A 77 -19.44 -10.26 23.17
C ASN A 77 -18.25 -9.30 23.25
N ALA A 78 -18.06 -8.62 24.39
CA ALA A 78 -16.91 -7.74 24.60
C ALA A 78 -15.57 -8.49 24.48
N ILE A 79 -15.47 -9.70 25.03
CA ILE A 79 -14.26 -10.53 24.92
C ILE A 79 -14.03 -10.99 23.47
N ILE A 80 -15.09 -11.38 22.75
CA ILE A 80 -15.01 -11.78 21.32
C ILE A 80 -14.48 -10.62 20.49
N VAL A 81 -15.06 -9.43 20.64
CA VAL A 81 -14.65 -8.22 19.88
C VAL A 81 -13.20 -7.89 20.18
N ARG A 82 -12.83 -7.77 21.46
CA ARG A 82 -11.44 -7.46 21.86
C ARG A 82 -10.44 -8.50 21.33
N SER A 83 -10.79 -9.79 21.38
CA SER A 83 -9.92 -10.86 20.86
C SER A 83 -9.72 -10.74 19.35
N GLY A 84 -10.81 -10.52 18.61
CA GLY A 84 -10.78 -10.40 17.15
C GLY A 84 -10.03 -9.14 16.70
N GLU A 85 -10.26 -8.00 17.34
CA GLU A 85 -9.53 -6.76 17.07
C GLU A 85 -8.04 -6.94 17.30
N ARG A 86 -7.63 -7.54 18.43
CA ARG A 86 -6.21 -7.81 18.70
C ARG A 86 -5.60 -8.72 17.65
N GLU A 87 -6.29 -9.79 17.25
CA GLU A 87 -5.81 -10.72 16.23
C GLU A 87 -5.60 -10.03 14.88
N ILE A 88 -6.52 -9.15 14.48
CA ILE A 88 -6.38 -8.32 13.28
C ILE A 88 -5.14 -7.43 13.39
N VAL A 89 -4.98 -6.70 14.51
CA VAL A 89 -3.84 -5.80 14.73
C VAL A 89 -2.51 -6.57 14.69
N GLN A 90 -2.43 -7.73 15.36
CA GLN A 90 -1.25 -8.59 15.34
C GLN A 90 -0.94 -9.10 13.93
N SER A 91 -1.95 -9.56 13.18
CA SER A 91 -1.78 -10.02 11.80
C SER A 91 -1.24 -8.92 10.89
N VAL A 92 -1.71 -7.69 11.05
CA VAL A 92 -1.20 -6.54 10.29
C VAL A 92 0.22 -6.20 10.72
N LEU A 93 0.52 -6.19 12.02
CA LEU A 93 1.87 -5.95 12.52
C LEU A 93 2.88 -6.96 11.97
N ASP A 94 2.52 -8.24 11.92
CA ASP A 94 3.38 -9.28 11.37
C ASP A 94 3.66 -9.06 9.88
N LYS A 95 2.66 -8.62 9.11
CA LYS A 95 2.83 -8.25 7.69
C LYS A 95 3.76 -7.04 7.54
N VAL A 96 3.60 -6.03 8.40
CA VAL A 96 4.45 -4.83 8.44
C VAL A 96 5.90 -5.20 8.76
N LYS A 97 6.12 -6.08 9.75
CA LYS A 97 7.47 -6.56 10.15
C LYS A 97 8.17 -7.37 9.06
N LYS A 98 7.41 -8.14 8.29
CA LYS A 98 7.94 -8.96 7.19
C LYS A 98 8.20 -8.18 5.90
N TRP A 99 7.63 -6.98 5.77
CA TRP A 99 7.84 -6.15 4.60
C TRP A 99 9.30 -5.73 4.49
N LYS A 100 9.85 -5.84 3.27
CA LYS A 100 11.20 -5.39 2.94
C LYS A 100 11.11 -4.34 1.82
N PRO A 101 11.91 -3.27 1.87
CA PRO A 101 11.94 -2.31 0.80
C PRO A 101 12.41 -3.00 -0.49
N PRO A 102 11.86 -2.62 -1.66
CA PRO A 102 12.35 -3.11 -2.93
C PRO A 102 13.83 -2.74 -3.07
N THR A 103 14.68 -3.73 -3.39
CA THR A 103 16.09 -3.47 -3.67
C THR A 103 16.20 -2.55 -4.87
N PRO A 104 17.06 -1.51 -4.82
CA PRO A 104 17.33 -0.71 -6.01
C PRO A 104 17.95 -1.64 -7.06
N THR A 105 17.24 -1.85 -8.17
CA THR A 105 17.84 -2.49 -9.35
C THR A 105 19.06 -1.67 -9.74
N PRO A 106 20.26 -2.28 -9.87
CA PRO A 106 21.42 -1.56 -10.37
C PRO A 106 21.06 -0.98 -11.74
N ALA A 107 21.28 0.32 -11.90
CA ALA A 107 21.08 1.04 -13.15
C ALA A 107 22.06 0.48 -14.20
N GLY A 108 21.66 -0.57 -14.93
CA GLY A 108 22.58 -1.22 -15.86
C GLY A 108 22.05 -2.36 -16.73
N SER A 109 20.79 -2.80 -16.60
CA SER A 109 20.20 -3.81 -17.51
C SER A 109 19.22 -3.18 -18.50
N SER A 110 19.71 -2.22 -19.29
CA SER A 110 19.13 -1.94 -20.61
C SER A 110 19.51 -3.07 -21.58
N THR A 111 18.87 -4.24 -21.43
CA THR A 111 18.96 -5.27 -22.46
C THR A 111 18.24 -4.75 -23.70
N GLY A 112 19.03 -4.49 -24.74
CA GLY A 112 18.65 -3.76 -25.94
C GLY A 112 17.34 -4.18 -26.57
N LYS A 113 16.41 -3.22 -26.65
CA LYS A 113 15.36 -3.26 -27.68
C LYS A 113 15.99 -2.69 -28.94
N GLN A 114 16.48 -3.63 -29.76
CA GLN A 114 16.97 -3.44 -31.12
C GLN A 114 16.11 -2.40 -31.87
N LYS A 115 16.80 -1.38 -32.38
CA LYS A 115 16.29 -0.33 -33.24
C LYS A 115 15.70 -0.99 -34.49
N GLY A 116 14.38 -1.09 -34.54
CA GLY A 116 13.63 -1.53 -35.71
C GLY A 116 13.95 -0.63 -36.90
N ASN A 117 14.49 -1.28 -37.93
CA ASN A 117 14.78 -0.81 -39.28
C ASN A 117 13.82 0.29 -39.82
N PRO A 118 14.30 1.41 -40.40
CA PRO A 118 13.41 2.35 -41.08
C PRO A 118 12.98 1.76 -42.43
N LYS A 119 11.75 1.27 -42.51
CA LYS A 119 11.04 1.15 -43.80
C LYS A 119 10.62 2.54 -44.24
N GLY A 120 11.11 3.03 -45.38
CA GLY A 120 10.66 4.31 -45.92
C GLY A 120 11.28 4.76 -47.24
N GLN A 121 11.31 3.91 -48.28
CA GLN A 121 11.50 4.37 -49.67
C GLN A 121 10.55 3.63 -50.62
N HIS A 122 9.34 4.17 -50.79
CA HIS A 122 8.69 4.53 -52.07
C HIS A 122 7.21 4.82 -51.78
N PRO A 123 6.72 6.01 -52.15
CA PRO A 123 5.81 6.03 -53.28
C PRO A 123 6.01 7.27 -54.15
N ASN A 124 6.52 7.09 -55.38
CA ASN A 124 6.37 8.12 -56.41
C ASN A 124 5.37 7.63 -57.47
N LYS A 125 4.09 7.90 -57.22
CA LYS A 125 3.04 7.87 -58.24
C LYS A 125 2.94 9.29 -58.80
N GLY A 126 3.39 9.50 -60.04
CA GLY A 126 3.14 10.76 -60.72
C GLY A 126 3.74 10.86 -62.12
N LYS A 127 2.84 10.99 -63.11
CA LYS A 127 3.00 11.65 -64.43
C LYS A 127 3.62 10.81 -65.56
N LYS A 128 2.74 10.17 -66.34
CA LYS A 128 2.84 10.16 -67.81
C LYS A 128 1.83 11.17 -68.37
N PRO A 129 2.20 12.01 -69.36
CA PRO A 129 1.37 13.10 -69.85
C PRO A 129 0.27 12.58 -70.80
N TYR A 130 -0.94 13.12 -70.62
CA TYR A 130 -1.97 13.13 -71.66
C TYR A 130 -1.58 14.21 -72.68
N GLN A 131 -1.30 13.84 -73.93
CA GLN A 131 -1.34 14.79 -75.04
C GLN A 131 -2.69 14.67 -75.74
N LYS A 132 -3.37 15.81 -75.85
CA LYS A 132 -4.57 16.02 -76.67
C LYS A 132 -4.18 16.92 -77.84
N LYS A 133 -4.25 16.35 -79.04
CA LYS A 133 -4.58 16.91 -80.37
C LYS A 133 -3.69 16.30 -81.44
#